data_AF-A0A5E3X1F8-F1
#
_entry.id   AF-A0A5E3X1F8-F1
#
_cell.length_a   1.000
_cell.length_b   1.000
_cell.length_c   1.000
_cell.angle_alpha   90.00
_cell.angle_beta   90.00
_cell.angle_gamma   90.00
#
_symmetry.space_group_name_H-M   'P 1'
#
loop_
_entity.id
_entity.type
_entity.pdbx_description
1 polymer ?
#
loop_
_entity_poly.entity_id
_entity_poly.type
_entity_poly.pdbx_seq_one_letter_code
_entity_poly.pdbx_strand_id
1 'polypeptide(L)'
;MPRVPRSRCAYAMFDEPVKPKRAPAKKRSEMTEDEKEEADIMRIARKGIKIAKDEWEKALPAPWAGPEDFKWPTGTIGIYKSDAKSSFGLTDKDIMTLRHEAISGSPKTFYSLIDVKNLSFEKFAASALSLDFKMPGQPKNGTVRIFQKTDHSPNRRTRTNWRDLERASWFMVERFYMKDDPMFAKSVAVEA
;
A
#
# COMPACT_ATOMS: atom_id res chain seq x y z
N MET A 1 33.24 -25.71 18.36
CA MET A 1 34.16 -24.61 17.96
C MET A 1 34.04 -23.48 18.96
N PRO A 2 35.13 -23.00 19.58
CA PRO A 2 35.08 -21.84 20.46
C PRO A 2 34.84 -20.56 19.62
N ARG A 3 33.94 -19.67 20.09
CA ARG A 3 33.66 -18.39 19.41
C ARG A 3 34.87 -17.47 19.53
N VAL A 4 35.43 -17.08 18.38
CA VAL A 4 36.49 -16.06 18.30
C VAL A 4 35.93 -14.72 18.80
N PRO A 5 36.60 -14.02 19.73
CA PRO A 5 36.20 -12.68 20.15
C PRO A 5 36.32 -11.71 18.98
N ARG A 6 35.26 -10.95 18.67
CA ARG A 6 35.33 -9.87 17.68
C ARG A 6 36.35 -8.82 18.16
N SER A 7 37.34 -8.53 17.32
CA SER A 7 38.32 -7.46 17.54
C SER A 7 37.61 -6.13 17.81
N ARG A 8 37.83 -5.54 18.98
CA ARG A 8 37.33 -4.19 19.32
C ARG A 8 38.12 -3.15 18.52
N CYS A 9 37.42 -2.20 17.91
CA CYS A 9 38.00 -1.08 17.17
C CYS A 9 38.90 -0.24 18.10
N ALA A 10 40.08 0.18 17.60
CA ALA A 10 41.10 0.91 18.35
C ALA A 10 40.61 2.27 18.93
N TYR A 11 39.50 2.81 18.43
CA TYR A 11 38.88 4.05 18.89
C TYR A 11 37.87 3.87 20.03
N ALA A 12 37.63 2.65 20.52
CA ALA A 12 36.73 2.40 21.66
C ALA A 12 37.38 2.59 23.04
N MET A 13 38.60 3.15 23.09
CA MET A 13 39.40 3.35 24.32
C MET A 13 39.19 4.73 24.97
N PHE A 14 38.31 5.56 24.42
CA PHE A 14 37.91 6.80 25.09
C PHE A 14 36.87 6.46 26.16
N ASP A 15 37.15 6.85 27.41
CA ASP A 15 36.22 6.75 28.53
C ASP A 15 34.92 7.49 28.19
N GLU A 16 33.93 6.76 27.65
CA GLU A 16 32.58 7.28 27.51
C GLU A 16 32.08 7.64 28.92
N PRO A 17 31.56 8.86 29.15
CA PRO A 17 30.99 9.20 30.44
C PRO A 17 29.90 8.17 30.77
N VAL A 18 30.05 7.52 31.93
CA VAL A 18 29.14 6.47 32.42
C VAL A 18 27.71 7.02 32.34
N LYS A 19 26.94 6.51 31.37
CA LYS A 19 25.56 6.92 31.17
C LYS A 19 24.80 6.70 32.48
N PRO A 20 24.08 7.70 33.01
CA PRO A 20 23.38 7.55 34.29
C PRO A 20 22.43 6.36 34.22
N LYS A 21 22.41 5.55 35.29
CA LYS A 21 21.49 4.40 35.41
C LYS A 21 20.08 4.88 35.14
N ARG A 22 19.42 4.28 34.15
CA ARG A 22 18.01 4.57 33.82
C ARG A 22 17.18 4.45 35.10
N ALA A 23 16.40 5.48 35.40
CA ALA A 23 15.43 5.45 36.48
C ALA A 23 14.52 4.21 36.33
N PRO A 24 14.09 3.58 37.44
CA PRO A 24 13.20 2.43 37.36
C PRO A 24 11.95 2.81 36.57
N ALA A 25 11.55 1.91 35.66
CA ALA A 25 10.36 2.11 34.86
C ALA A 25 9.16 2.40 35.77
N LYS A 26 8.40 3.46 35.48
CA LYS A 26 7.15 3.75 36.17
C LYS A 26 6.29 2.47 36.18
N LYS A 27 5.75 2.11 37.34
CA LYS A 27 4.82 0.97 37.46
C LYS A 27 3.69 1.16 36.45
N ARG A 28 3.39 0.13 35.66
CA ARG A 28 2.26 0.14 34.72
C ARG A 28 1.00 0.50 35.50
N SER A 29 0.29 1.54 35.07
CA SER A 29 -1.06 1.81 35.56
C SER A 29 -1.93 0.58 35.27
N GLU A 30 -2.68 0.13 36.26
CA GLU A 30 -3.66 -0.94 36.09
C GLU A 30 -4.76 -0.41 35.16
N MET A 31 -4.93 -1.03 33.99
CA MET A 31 -6.04 -0.70 33.08
C MET A 31 -7.37 -0.93 33.80
N THR A 32 -8.33 -0.05 33.57
CA THR A 32 -9.72 -0.20 34.06
C THR A 32 -10.36 -1.46 33.46
N GLU A 33 -11.44 -1.96 34.05
CA GLU A 33 -12.14 -3.16 33.56
C GLU A 33 -12.65 -2.94 32.12
N ASP A 34 -13.17 -1.76 31.82
CA ASP A 34 -13.63 -1.38 30.47
C ASP A 34 -12.50 -1.40 29.43
N GLU A 35 -11.30 -0.88 29.77
CA GLU A 35 -10.13 -0.90 28.87
C GLU A 35 -9.63 -2.32 28.59
N LYS A 36 -9.80 -3.25 29.56
CA LYS A 36 -9.43 -4.66 29.38
C LYS A 36 -10.37 -5.36 28.41
N GLU A 37 -11.68 -5.11 28.52
CA GLU A 37 -12.68 -5.67 27.61
C GLU A 37 -12.49 -5.17 26.18
N GLU A 38 -12.28 -3.86 26.00
CA GLU A 38 -11.96 -3.28 24.69
C GLU A 38 -10.67 -3.88 24.10
N ALA A 39 -9.64 -4.08 24.93
CA ALA A 39 -8.39 -4.68 24.50
C ALA A 39 -8.56 -6.15 24.06
N ASP A 40 -9.42 -6.91 24.73
CA ASP A 40 -9.70 -8.30 24.37
C ASP A 40 -10.57 -8.41 23.10
N ILE A 41 -11.57 -7.54 22.94
CA ILE A 41 -12.35 -7.43 21.68
C ILE A 41 -11.41 -7.11 20.51
N MET A 42 -10.53 -6.12 20.68
CA MET A 42 -9.55 -5.75 19.66
C MET A 42 -8.54 -6.88 19.36
N ARG A 43 -8.19 -7.68 20.37
CA ARG A 43 -7.33 -8.85 20.18
C ARG A 43 -8.02 -9.94 19.36
N ILE A 44 -9.29 -10.21 19.63
CA ILE A 44 -10.10 -11.19 18.88
C ILE A 44 -10.25 -10.72 17.43
N ALA A 45 -10.59 -9.46 17.20
CA ALA A 45 -10.69 -8.88 15.86
C ALA A 45 -9.37 -9.00 15.07
N ARG A 46 -8.23 -8.71 15.71
CA ARG A 46 -6.90 -8.88 15.07
C ARG A 46 -6.58 -10.33 14.71
N LYS A 47 -7.00 -11.31 15.54
CA LYS A 47 -6.85 -12.73 15.23
C LYS A 47 -7.69 -13.13 14.02
N GLY A 48 -8.95 -12.70 13.95
CA GLY A 48 -9.83 -12.94 12.80
C GLY A 48 -9.24 -12.41 11.50
N ILE A 49 -8.76 -11.16 11.50
CA ILE A 49 -8.13 -10.54 10.33
C ILE A 49 -6.84 -11.27 9.93
N LYS A 50 -6.07 -11.78 10.90
CA LYS A 50 -4.85 -12.54 10.57
C LYS A 50 -5.21 -13.82 9.82
N ILE A 51 -6.22 -14.56 10.28
CA ILE A 51 -6.67 -15.79 9.62
C ILE A 51 -7.17 -15.46 8.21
N ALA A 52 -8.03 -14.44 8.07
CA ALA A 52 -8.54 -13.98 6.77
C ALA A 52 -7.41 -13.54 5.82
N LYS A 53 -6.36 -12.88 6.33
CA LYS A 53 -5.17 -12.53 5.54
C LYS A 53 -4.40 -13.75 5.07
N ASP A 54 -4.18 -14.73 5.96
CA ASP A 54 -3.46 -15.95 5.62
C ASP A 54 -4.23 -16.79 4.59
N GLU A 55 -5.56 -16.82 4.68
CA GLU A 55 -6.45 -17.46 3.70
C GLU A 55 -6.44 -16.72 2.36
N TRP A 56 -6.56 -15.39 2.39
CA TRP A 56 -6.48 -14.54 1.22
C TRP A 56 -5.14 -14.72 0.48
N GLU A 57 -4.01 -14.65 1.18
CA GLU A 57 -2.69 -14.81 0.56
C GLU A 57 -2.48 -16.18 -0.09
N LYS A 58 -3.15 -17.23 0.40
CA LYS A 58 -3.14 -18.56 -0.22
C LYS A 58 -4.06 -18.67 -1.42
N ALA A 59 -5.17 -17.92 -1.43
CA ALA A 59 -6.13 -17.88 -2.51
C ALA A 59 -5.67 -16.99 -3.69
N LEU A 60 -4.69 -16.12 -3.46
CA LEU A 60 -4.15 -15.25 -4.51
C LEU A 60 -3.64 -16.06 -5.71
N PRO A 61 -3.93 -15.61 -6.95
CA PRO A 61 -3.36 -16.21 -8.14
C PRO A 61 -1.84 -16.03 -8.18
N ALA A 62 -1.19 -16.79 -9.06
CA ALA A 62 0.24 -16.64 -9.30
C ALA A 62 0.60 -15.20 -9.70
N PRO A 63 1.81 -14.71 -9.33
CA PRO A 63 2.28 -13.41 -9.79
C PRO A 63 2.17 -13.27 -11.30
N TRP A 64 1.79 -12.08 -11.76
CA TRP A 64 1.68 -11.82 -13.18
C TRP A 64 3.05 -11.89 -13.84
N ALA A 65 3.20 -12.85 -14.76
CA ALA A 65 4.42 -13.10 -15.53
C ALA A 65 4.24 -12.65 -16.99
N GLY A 66 3.54 -11.54 -17.21
CA GLY A 66 3.28 -11.02 -18.55
C GLY A 66 4.55 -10.54 -19.27
N PRO A 67 4.42 -10.12 -20.54
CA PRO A 67 5.56 -9.66 -21.32
C PRO A 67 6.23 -8.46 -20.66
N GLU A 68 7.57 -8.45 -20.65
CA GLU A 68 8.37 -7.36 -20.07
C GLU A 68 8.11 -6.01 -20.78
N ASP A 69 7.79 -6.07 -22.07
CA ASP A 69 7.43 -4.90 -22.91
C ASP A 69 5.96 -4.49 -22.79
N PHE A 70 5.22 -4.99 -21.80
CA PHE A 70 3.84 -4.59 -21.59
C PHE A 70 3.73 -3.10 -21.32
N LYS A 71 2.78 -2.45 -22.01
CA LYS A 71 2.51 -1.02 -21.85
C LYS A 71 1.02 -0.78 -21.75
N TRP A 72 0.65 0.08 -20.81
CA TRP A 72 -0.72 0.52 -20.66
C TRP A 72 -1.13 1.44 -21.82
N PRO A 73 -2.41 1.42 -22.25
CA PRO A 73 -2.92 2.33 -23.27
C PRO A 73 -2.87 3.77 -22.78
N THR A 74 -2.76 4.72 -23.71
CA THR A 74 -2.79 6.16 -23.40
C THR A 74 -4.04 6.52 -22.60
N GLY A 75 -3.89 7.43 -21.63
CA GLY A 75 -4.98 7.87 -20.76
C GLY A 75 -5.14 7.02 -19.50
N THR A 76 -4.54 5.82 -19.43
CA THR A 76 -4.57 4.98 -18.24
C THR A 76 -4.02 5.72 -17.03
N ILE A 77 -4.73 5.60 -15.91
CA ILE A 77 -4.28 6.17 -14.64
C ILE A 77 -3.53 5.10 -13.86
N GLY A 78 -2.31 5.43 -13.49
CA GLY A 78 -1.38 4.55 -12.83
C GLY A 78 -1.03 5.04 -11.44
N ILE A 79 -0.58 4.09 -10.62
CA ILE A 79 -0.05 4.32 -9.28
C ILE A 79 1.24 3.50 -9.10
N TYR A 80 2.15 4.01 -8.27
CA TYR A 80 3.33 3.24 -7.89
C TYR A 80 2.99 2.14 -6.89
N LYS A 81 3.83 1.09 -6.89
CA LYS A 81 3.78 0.00 -5.90
C LYS A 81 3.72 0.49 -4.46
N SER A 82 4.58 1.45 -4.10
CA SER A 82 4.67 2.01 -2.75
C SER A 82 3.38 2.73 -2.33
N ASP A 83 2.79 3.46 -3.26
CA ASP A 83 1.58 4.24 -3.03
C ASP A 83 0.36 3.33 -2.95
N ALA A 84 0.32 2.25 -3.76
CA ALA A 84 -0.70 1.21 -3.67
C ALA A 84 -0.69 0.50 -2.30
N LYS A 85 0.49 0.11 -1.79
CA LYS A 85 0.62 -0.52 -0.46
C LYS A 85 0.18 0.38 0.67
N SER A 86 0.67 1.63 0.66
CA SER A 86 0.42 2.59 1.74
C SER A 86 -1.02 3.13 1.72
N SER A 87 -1.56 3.38 0.52
CA SER A 87 -2.88 4.01 0.36
C SER A 87 -4.01 3.01 0.42
N PHE A 88 -3.88 1.80 -0.16
CA PHE A 88 -4.98 0.82 -0.26
C PHE A 88 -4.80 -0.40 0.65
N GLY A 89 -3.73 -0.46 1.45
CA GLY A 89 -3.51 -1.59 2.38
C GLY A 89 -3.23 -2.93 1.70
N LEU A 90 -2.82 -2.86 0.43
CA LEU A 90 -2.42 -4.04 -0.33
C LEU A 90 -1.02 -4.50 0.11
N THR A 91 -0.81 -5.81 0.06
CA THR A 91 0.49 -6.43 0.29
C THR A 91 1.29 -6.48 -1.01
N ASP A 92 2.58 -6.81 -0.87
CA ASP A 92 3.45 -7.03 -2.01
C ASP A 92 2.93 -8.17 -2.91
N LYS A 93 2.44 -9.25 -2.28
CA LYS A 93 1.88 -10.40 -2.98
C LYS A 93 0.63 -10.03 -3.78
N ASP A 94 -0.29 -9.28 -3.17
CA ASP A 94 -1.50 -8.79 -3.84
C ASP A 94 -1.14 -8.05 -5.13
N ILE A 95 -0.23 -7.07 -5.01
CA ILE A 95 0.12 -6.18 -6.12
C ILE A 95 0.85 -6.93 -7.24
N MET A 96 1.67 -7.92 -6.91
CA MET A 96 2.40 -8.69 -7.92
C MET A 96 1.48 -9.57 -8.78
N THR A 97 0.23 -9.81 -8.36
CA THR A 97 -0.78 -10.48 -9.22
C THR A 97 -1.31 -9.58 -10.34
N LEU A 98 -1.12 -8.26 -10.22
CA LEU A 98 -1.60 -7.29 -11.18
C LEU A 98 -0.64 -7.11 -12.35
N ARG A 99 -1.25 -6.76 -13.49
CA ARG A 99 -0.52 -6.26 -14.66
C ARG A 99 0.23 -4.99 -14.31
N HIS A 100 1.47 -4.89 -14.74
CA HIS A 100 2.28 -3.72 -14.47
C HIS A 100 3.22 -3.37 -15.61
N GLU A 101 3.47 -2.07 -15.77
CA GLU A 101 4.45 -1.56 -16.72
C GLU A 101 5.71 -1.18 -15.96
N ALA A 102 6.84 -1.78 -16.31
CA ALA A 102 8.14 -1.42 -15.78
C ALA A 102 8.76 -0.26 -16.58
N ILE A 103 9.46 0.63 -15.90
CA ILE A 103 10.25 1.68 -16.56
C ILE A 103 11.65 1.12 -16.81
N SER A 104 12.09 1.10 -18.07
CA SER A 104 13.44 0.69 -18.43
C SER A 104 14.49 1.46 -17.62
N GLY A 105 15.43 0.74 -17.00
CA GLY A 105 16.49 1.32 -16.17
C GLY A 105 16.04 1.86 -14.81
N SER A 106 14.80 1.61 -14.37
CA SER A 106 14.30 2.01 -13.05
C SER A 106 13.59 0.85 -12.35
N PRO A 107 13.74 0.70 -11.02
CA PRO A 107 12.97 -0.30 -10.26
C PRO A 107 11.49 0.08 -10.07
N LYS A 108 11.05 1.20 -10.65
CA LYS A 108 9.67 1.69 -10.52
C LYS A 108 8.77 0.99 -11.52
N THR A 109 7.62 0.53 -11.02
CA THR A 109 6.56 -0.11 -11.81
C THR A 109 5.25 0.64 -11.62
N PHE A 110 4.48 0.77 -12.71
CA PHE A 110 3.15 1.36 -12.70
C PHE A 110 2.06 0.29 -12.75
N TYR A 111 1.10 0.41 -11.84
CA TYR A 111 -0.10 -0.43 -11.78
C TYR A 111 -1.31 0.42 -12.16
N SER A 112 -2.28 -0.16 -12.86
CA SER A 112 -3.55 0.51 -13.11
C SER A 112 -4.26 0.82 -11.80
N LEU A 113 -4.72 2.07 -11.65
CA LEU A 113 -5.46 2.48 -10.46
C LEU A 113 -6.77 1.70 -10.32
N ILE A 114 -7.42 1.36 -11.43
CA ILE A 114 -8.68 0.61 -11.46
C ILE A 114 -8.45 -0.79 -10.87
N ASP A 115 -7.42 -1.49 -11.32
CA ASP A 115 -7.10 -2.83 -10.85
C ASP A 115 -6.71 -2.83 -9.37
N VAL A 116 -5.95 -1.82 -8.93
CA VAL A 116 -5.60 -1.63 -7.51
C VAL A 116 -6.84 -1.40 -6.66
N LYS A 117 -7.82 -0.62 -7.14
CA LYS A 117 -9.09 -0.44 -6.45
C LYS A 117 -9.85 -1.76 -6.36
N ASN A 118 -10.01 -2.47 -7.46
CA ASN A 118 -10.75 -3.73 -7.51
C ASN A 118 -10.17 -4.77 -6.54
N LEU A 119 -8.85 -4.92 -6.50
CA LEU A 119 -8.20 -5.78 -5.50
C LEU A 119 -8.45 -5.33 -4.06
N SER A 120 -8.48 -4.02 -3.81
CA SER A 120 -8.79 -3.51 -2.47
C SER A 120 -10.25 -3.79 -2.07
N PHE A 121 -11.18 -3.76 -3.04
CA PHE A 121 -12.58 -4.13 -2.82
C PHE A 121 -12.71 -5.63 -2.51
N GLU A 122 -12.08 -6.49 -3.31
CA GLU A 122 -12.11 -7.94 -3.11
C GLU A 122 -11.49 -8.33 -1.76
N LYS A 123 -10.34 -7.73 -1.42
CA LYS A 123 -9.67 -7.96 -0.14
C LYS A 123 -10.48 -7.48 1.06
N PHE A 124 -11.23 -6.39 0.90
CA PHE A 124 -12.17 -5.92 1.92
C PHE A 124 -13.36 -6.87 2.07
N ALA A 125 -13.92 -7.35 0.95
CA ALA A 125 -14.99 -8.35 0.97
C ALA A 125 -14.55 -9.65 1.65
N ALA A 126 -13.28 -10.04 1.48
CA ALA A 126 -12.66 -11.16 2.18
C ALA A 126 -12.32 -10.90 3.67
N SER A 127 -12.66 -9.73 4.22
CA SER A 127 -12.34 -9.32 5.60
C SER A 127 -10.83 -9.38 5.94
N ALA A 128 -9.97 -9.33 4.91
CA ALA A 128 -8.51 -9.45 5.02
C ALA A 128 -7.82 -8.07 5.10
N LEU A 129 -8.58 -6.98 5.03
CA LEU A 129 -8.05 -5.61 5.14
C LEU A 129 -7.78 -5.21 6.60
N SER A 130 -6.92 -4.22 6.83
CA SER A 130 -6.66 -3.72 8.18
C SER A 130 -7.87 -2.98 8.75
N LEU A 131 -8.07 -3.00 10.07
CA LEU A 131 -9.12 -2.23 10.77
C LEU A 131 -9.05 -0.71 10.49
N ASP A 132 -7.88 -0.21 10.09
CA ASP A 132 -7.69 1.21 9.77
C ASP A 132 -8.47 1.66 8.52
N PHE A 133 -8.91 0.72 7.68
CA PHE A 133 -9.62 1.01 6.45
C PHE A 133 -11.13 1.02 6.70
N LYS A 134 -11.73 2.20 6.64
CA LYS A 134 -13.16 2.41 6.89
C LYS A 134 -14.04 2.07 5.68
N MET A 135 -13.54 2.25 4.47
CA MET A 135 -14.27 1.98 3.23
C MET A 135 -13.38 1.29 2.20
N PRO A 136 -13.94 0.32 1.45
CA PRO A 136 -13.22 -0.32 0.36
C PRO A 136 -12.99 0.65 -0.78
N GLY A 137 -11.89 0.47 -1.52
CA GLY A 137 -11.55 1.32 -2.65
C GLY A 137 -11.10 2.73 -2.30
N GLN A 138 -11.13 3.16 -1.04
CA GLN A 138 -10.68 4.50 -0.65
C GLN A 138 -9.26 4.48 -0.05
N PRO A 139 -8.45 5.52 -0.33
CA PRO A 139 -7.12 5.63 0.22
C PRO A 139 -7.16 6.01 1.70
N LYS A 140 -6.28 5.40 2.50
CA LYS A 140 -6.19 5.61 3.96
C LYS A 140 -6.13 7.09 4.38
N ASN A 141 -5.40 7.91 3.62
CA ASN A 141 -5.18 9.32 3.94
C ASN A 141 -5.98 10.28 3.04
N GLY A 142 -6.98 9.79 2.30
CA GLY A 142 -7.83 10.61 1.41
C GLY A 142 -7.13 11.25 0.20
N THR A 143 -5.81 11.09 0.07
CA THR A 143 -4.98 11.62 -1.02
C THR A 143 -4.09 10.53 -1.58
N VAL A 144 -3.90 10.54 -2.90
CA VAL A 144 -3.06 9.56 -3.60
C VAL A 144 -2.29 10.28 -4.68
N ARG A 145 -1.00 9.93 -4.83
CA ARG A 145 -0.22 10.36 -5.98
C ARG A 145 -0.57 9.47 -7.17
N ILE A 146 -1.08 10.08 -8.23
CA ILE A 146 -1.52 9.38 -9.43
C ILE A 146 -0.75 9.87 -10.65
N PHE A 147 -0.65 9.00 -11.64
CA PHE A 147 0.05 9.26 -12.89
C PHE A 147 -0.90 9.00 -14.04
N GLN A 148 -0.81 9.80 -15.10
CA GLN A 148 -1.55 9.53 -16.34
C GLN A 148 -0.58 9.09 -17.43
N LYS A 149 -0.92 8.00 -18.10
CA LYS A 149 -0.19 7.55 -19.28
C LYS A 149 -0.35 8.60 -20.40
N THR A 150 0.75 9.23 -20.78
CA THR A 150 0.81 10.12 -21.94
C THR A 150 1.16 9.32 -23.18
N ASP A 151 0.74 9.82 -24.34
CA ASP A 151 0.98 9.16 -25.62
C ASP A 151 2.43 8.74 -25.81
N HIS A 152 2.53 7.60 -26.49
CA HIS A 152 3.78 6.98 -26.85
C HIS A 152 4.41 7.71 -28.04
N SER A 153 4.85 8.96 -27.83
CA SER A 153 5.58 9.67 -28.87
C SER A 153 6.93 8.96 -29.09
N PRO A 154 7.19 8.34 -30.25
CA PRO A 154 8.41 7.57 -30.48
C PRO A 154 9.68 8.45 -30.45
N ASN A 155 9.53 9.77 -30.57
CA ASN A 155 10.63 10.74 -30.62
C ASN A 155 11.07 11.32 -29.26
N ARG A 156 10.46 10.93 -28.13
CA ARG A 156 10.91 11.40 -26.80
C ARG A 156 11.86 10.39 -26.15
N ARG A 157 13.15 10.67 -26.28
CA ARG A 157 14.27 9.81 -25.84
C ARG A 157 14.43 9.67 -24.31
N THR A 158 13.83 10.55 -23.49
CA THR A 158 14.22 10.66 -22.06
C THR A 158 13.11 11.01 -21.07
N ARG A 159 11.84 11.07 -21.48
CA ARG A 159 10.73 11.39 -20.56
C ARG A 159 9.88 10.15 -20.33
N THR A 160 9.65 9.78 -19.07
CA THR A 160 8.71 8.72 -18.71
C THR A 160 7.37 8.97 -19.41
N ASN A 161 6.77 7.94 -20.03
CA ASN A 161 5.46 8.04 -20.70
C ASN A 161 4.29 8.22 -19.71
N TRP A 162 4.61 8.71 -18.51
CA TRP A 162 3.73 8.89 -17.38
C TRP A 162 3.91 10.33 -16.91
N ARG A 163 2.83 11.09 -16.98
CA ARG A 163 2.73 12.44 -16.43
C ARG A 163 2.24 12.33 -15.00
N ASP A 164 2.99 12.92 -14.08
CA ASP A 164 2.54 13.09 -12.70
C ASP A 164 1.37 14.07 -12.67
N LEU A 165 0.25 13.65 -12.07
CA LEU A 165 -0.93 14.48 -11.85
C LEU A 165 -0.96 15.08 -10.43
N GLU A 166 0.19 15.04 -9.74
CA GLU A 166 0.35 15.46 -8.35
C GLU A 166 -0.50 14.62 -7.38
N ARG A 167 -0.45 14.96 -6.08
CA ARG A 167 -1.31 14.32 -5.08
C ARG A 167 -2.74 14.80 -5.27
N ALA A 168 -3.56 14.00 -5.93
CA ALA A 168 -4.97 14.28 -6.06
C ALA A 168 -5.72 13.89 -4.78
N SER A 169 -6.65 14.75 -4.36
CA SER A 169 -7.70 14.36 -3.42
C SER A 169 -8.53 13.24 -4.03
N TRP A 170 -8.87 12.22 -3.24
CA TRP A 170 -9.67 11.10 -3.70
C TRP A 170 -10.99 11.53 -4.35
N PHE A 171 -11.63 12.56 -3.79
CA PHE A 171 -12.85 13.14 -4.35
C PHE A 171 -12.66 13.73 -5.75
N MET A 172 -11.48 14.29 -6.05
CA MET A 172 -11.18 14.73 -7.42
C MET A 172 -10.91 13.54 -8.34
N VAL A 173 -10.26 12.48 -7.82
CA VAL A 173 -10.01 11.24 -8.58
C VAL A 173 -11.32 10.61 -9.05
N GLU A 174 -12.32 10.47 -8.16
CA GLU A 174 -13.64 9.96 -8.54
C GLU A 174 -14.35 10.88 -9.55
N ARG A 175 -14.33 12.19 -9.34
CA ARG A 175 -15.15 13.14 -10.11
C ARG A 175 -14.61 13.49 -11.50
N PHE A 176 -13.29 13.60 -11.63
CA PHE A 176 -12.65 14.01 -12.89
C PHE A 176 -12.24 12.83 -13.75
N TYR A 177 -11.95 11.68 -13.14
CA TYR A 177 -11.21 10.62 -13.81
C TYR A 177 -11.97 9.30 -13.92
N MET A 178 -13.17 9.21 -13.34
CA MET A 178 -14.08 8.07 -13.48
C MET A 178 -15.42 8.43 -14.14
N LYS A 179 -15.52 9.61 -14.76
CA LYS A 179 -16.70 10.01 -15.56
C LYS A 179 -17.00 9.03 -16.71
N ASP A 180 -15.96 8.35 -17.20
CA ASP A 180 -16.05 7.41 -18.31
C ASP A 180 -16.20 5.94 -17.86
N ASP A 181 -16.27 5.69 -16.54
CA ASP A 181 -16.53 4.34 -16.02
C ASP A 181 -18.03 4.02 -16.10
N PRO A 182 -18.45 2.98 -16.86
CA PRO A 182 -19.85 2.63 -17.04
C PRO A 182 -20.52 2.14 -15.74
N MET A 183 -19.74 1.81 -14.70
CA MET A 183 -20.27 1.48 -13.37
C MET A 183 -20.59 2.72 -12.52
N PHE A 184 -19.87 3.83 -12.70
CA PHE A 184 -20.13 5.08 -11.97
C PHE A 184 -21.29 5.86 -12.60
N ALA A 185 -21.44 5.79 -13.93
CA ALA A 185 -22.58 6.37 -14.64
C ALA A 185 -23.94 5.80 -14.19
N LYS A 186 -23.96 4.57 -13.66
CA LYS A 186 -25.19 3.94 -13.13
C LYS A 186 -25.57 4.40 -11.71
N SER A 187 -24.62 4.87 -10.90
CA SER A 187 -24.89 5.29 -9.51
C SER A 187 -25.30 6.77 -9.39
N VAL A 188 -25.19 7.56 -10.46
CA VAL A 188 -25.52 9.00 -10.47
C VAL A 188 -26.77 9.28 -11.33
N ALA A 189 -27.71 8.33 -11.38
CA ALA A 189 -29.08 8.66 -11.75
C ALA A 189 -29.69 9.46 -10.59
N VAL A 190 -29.36 10.75 -10.53
CA VAL A 190 -30.13 11.72 -9.76
C VAL A 190 -31.44 11.86 -10.51
N GLU A 191 -32.50 11.29 -9.95
CA GLU A 191 -33.88 11.56 -10.38
C GLU A 191 -34.07 13.08 -10.42
N ALA A 192 -34.45 13.56 -11.60
CA ALA A 192 -34.80 14.95 -11.86
C ALA A 192 -36.27 15.21 -11.51
#